data_AF-A0A0J6FLI2-F1
#
_entry.id   AF-A0A0J6FLI2-F1
#
_cell.length_a   1.000
_cell.length_b   1.000
_cell.length_c   1.000
_cell.angle_alpha   90.00
_cell.angle_beta   90.00
_cell.angle_gamma   90.00
#
_symmetry.space_group_name_H-M   'P 1'
#
loop_
_entity.id
_entity.type
_entity.pdbx_description
1 polymer ?
#
loop_
_entity_poly.entity_id
_entity_poly.type
_entity_poly.pdbx_seq_one_letter_code
_entity_poly.pdbx_strand_id
1 'polypeptide(L)'
;MAELSPAEKSIIKEHPLAGSLSNLCSLLQEAETIYESHQTSSDTAINSLDQLYQNALSKLLHALQGGDAAFNLRSRIADQNVDSDLADLFKRIRQGHLRYDHCQPLVRLVIQNAADTDIWKAVYDLVATVTRTERSTPPPRSYLSILQTPRSRNTGSLTNLLEL
;
A
#
# COMPACT_ATOMS: atom_id res chain seq x y z
N MET A 1 -8.10 -9.45 -13.08
CA MET A 1 -6.72 -9.94 -13.15
C MET A 1 -6.01 -9.20 -14.24
N ALA A 2 -4.86 -8.62 -13.91
CA ALA A 2 -3.97 -7.96 -14.84
C ALA A 2 -3.46 -8.96 -15.91
N GLU A 3 -3.69 -8.68 -17.20
CA GLU A 3 -3.08 -9.45 -18.27
C GLU A 3 -1.70 -8.89 -18.61
N LEU A 4 -0.68 -9.76 -18.71
CA LEU A 4 0.67 -9.38 -19.16
C LEU A 4 0.75 -9.41 -20.68
N SER A 5 1.26 -8.33 -21.25
CA SER A 5 1.65 -8.19 -22.64
C SER A 5 2.83 -9.12 -23.01
N PRO A 6 3.03 -9.43 -24.29
CA PRO A 6 4.17 -10.23 -24.74
C PRO A 6 5.53 -9.62 -24.37
N ALA A 7 5.64 -8.29 -24.36
CA ALA A 7 6.88 -7.59 -23.99
C ALA A 7 7.19 -7.78 -22.49
N GLU A 8 6.21 -7.60 -21.61
CA GLU A 8 6.36 -7.84 -20.18
C GLU A 8 6.76 -9.29 -19.89
N LYS A 9 6.16 -10.26 -20.60
CA LYS A 9 6.53 -11.68 -20.48
C LYS A 9 7.97 -11.95 -20.91
N SER A 10 8.48 -11.25 -21.92
CA SER A 10 9.89 -11.36 -22.35
C SER A 10 10.83 -10.83 -21.27
N ILE A 11 10.54 -9.66 -20.72
CA ILE A 11 11.31 -9.05 -19.62
C ILE A 11 11.38 -9.98 -18.41
N ILE A 12 10.24 -10.55 -18.01
CA ILE A 12 10.18 -11.49 -16.87
C ILE A 12 11.02 -12.75 -17.13
N LYS A 13 11.02 -13.23 -18.38
CA LYS A 13 11.82 -14.40 -18.77
C LYS A 13 13.33 -14.10 -18.77
N GLU A 14 13.71 -12.86 -19.12
CA GLU A 14 15.10 -12.40 -19.10
C GLU A 14 15.60 -12.15 -17.67
N HIS A 15 14.70 -11.80 -16.75
CA HIS A 15 15.00 -11.49 -15.36
C HIS A 15 14.16 -12.35 -14.39
N PRO A 16 14.46 -13.66 -14.28
CA PRO A 16 13.72 -14.54 -13.40
C PRO A 16 13.93 -14.17 -11.92
N LEU A 17 12.91 -14.39 -11.09
CA LEU A 17 12.95 -14.13 -9.65
C LEU A 17 13.69 -15.24 -8.86
N ALA A 18 14.18 -16.26 -9.57
CA ALA A 18 14.70 -17.50 -9.03
C ALA A 18 15.81 -17.27 -7.99
N GLY A 19 15.55 -17.67 -6.74
CA GLY A 19 16.48 -17.62 -5.61
C GLY A 19 16.25 -16.46 -4.64
N SER A 20 15.68 -15.33 -5.09
CA SER A 20 15.43 -14.17 -4.22
C SER A 20 14.25 -14.39 -3.27
N LEU A 21 13.23 -15.13 -3.74
CA LEU A 21 12.00 -15.38 -2.99
C LEU A 21 12.04 -16.66 -2.14
N SER A 22 12.90 -17.64 -2.49
CA SER A 22 12.96 -18.93 -1.78
C SER A 22 13.32 -18.78 -0.30
N ASN A 23 14.15 -17.80 0.02
CA ASN A 23 14.55 -17.49 1.41
C ASN A 23 13.41 -16.89 2.23
N LEU A 24 12.38 -16.35 1.57
CA LEU A 24 11.21 -15.74 2.20
C LEU A 24 10.04 -16.71 2.32
N CYS A 25 10.02 -17.81 1.56
CA CYS A 25 8.91 -18.78 1.60
C CYS A 25 8.61 -19.27 3.01
N SER A 26 9.63 -19.61 3.81
CA SER A 26 9.43 -20.06 5.20
C SER A 26 8.78 -19.00 6.08
N LEU A 27 9.23 -17.74 5.96
CA LEU A 27 8.68 -16.60 6.72
C LEU A 27 7.24 -16.29 6.29
N LEU A 28 6.97 -16.34 4.99
CA LEU A 28 5.64 -16.12 4.44
C LEU A 28 4.67 -17.23 4.82
N GLN A 29 5.14 -18.48 4.87
CA GLN A 29 4.35 -19.62 5.30
C GLN A 29 3.99 -19.56 6.78
N GLU A 30 4.90 -19.11 7.64
CA GLU A 30 4.61 -18.83 9.05
C GLU A 30 3.52 -17.76 9.18
N ALA A 31 3.67 -16.63 8.47
CA ALA A 31 2.67 -15.58 8.44
C ALA A 31 1.28 -16.08 7.99
N GLU A 32 1.22 -16.85 6.90
CA GLU A 32 -0.05 -17.40 6.39
C GLU A 32 -0.70 -18.36 7.38
N THR A 33 0.09 -19.24 8.01
CA THR A 33 -0.42 -20.22 8.99
C THR A 33 -1.04 -19.53 10.20
N ILE A 34 -0.40 -18.47 10.67
CA ILE A 34 -0.89 -17.69 11.81
C ILE A 34 -2.13 -16.89 11.40
N TYR A 35 -2.16 -16.31 10.19
CA TYR A 35 -3.33 -15.60 9.66
C TYR A 35 -4.58 -16.50 9.56
N GLU A 36 -4.44 -17.71 9.01
CA GLU A 36 -5.53 -18.69 8.94
C GLU A 36 -6.01 -19.13 10.33
N SER A 37 -5.07 -19.33 11.27
CA SER A 37 -5.39 -19.64 12.67
C SER A 37 -6.20 -18.53 13.35
N HIS A 38 -5.82 -17.27 13.18
CA HIS A 38 -6.57 -16.13 13.74
C HIS A 38 -7.93 -15.91 13.08
N GLN A 39 -8.10 -16.29 11.82
CA GLN A 39 -9.41 -16.24 11.18
C GLN A 39 -10.41 -17.20 11.87
N THR A 40 -9.91 -18.20 12.59
CA THR A 40 -10.70 -19.18 13.35
C THR A 40 -10.71 -18.94 14.87
N SER A 41 -9.81 -18.12 15.41
CA SER A 41 -9.63 -17.92 16.85
C SER A 41 -9.63 -16.43 17.23
N SER A 42 -10.58 -16.03 18.08
CA SER A 42 -10.84 -14.64 18.50
C SER A 42 -9.82 -14.06 19.50
N ASP A 43 -8.79 -14.81 19.89
CA ASP A 43 -8.00 -14.49 21.08
C ASP A 43 -6.50 -14.54 20.75
N THR A 44 -5.87 -13.39 20.41
CA THR A 44 -4.41 -13.14 20.54
C THR A 44 -4.06 -11.67 20.24
N ALA A 45 -2.99 -11.20 20.89
CA ALA A 45 -2.36 -9.88 20.81
C ALA A 45 -2.07 -9.37 19.39
N ILE A 46 -2.86 -8.38 18.97
CA ILE A 46 -2.85 -7.72 17.65
C ILE A 46 -1.47 -7.14 17.27
N ASN A 47 -0.70 -6.64 18.25
CA ASN A 47 0.50 -5.86 17.99
C ASN A 47 1.70 -6.68 17.49
N SER A 48 1.95 -7.86 18.06
CA SER A 48 3.08 -8.72 17.61
C SER A 48 2.83 -9.31 16.24
N LEU A 49 1.55 -9.51 15.91
CA LEU A 49 1.12 -10.11 14.68
C LEU A 49 1.22 -9.13 13.50
N ASP A 50 0.79 -7.88 13.72
CA ASP A 50 1.00 -6.80 12.75
C ASP A 50 2.48 -6.62 12.42
N GLN A 51 3.37 -6.73 13.42
CA GLN A 51 4.81 -6.62 13.18
C GLN A 51 5.36 -7.80 12.36
N LEU A 52 4.90 -9.02 12.61
CA LEU A 52 5.27 -10.20 11.81
C LEU A 52 4.83 -10.02 10.35
N TYR A 53 3.56 -9.65 10.13
CA TYR A 53 3.02 -9.42 8.80
C TYR A 53 3.72 -8.27 8.08
N GLN A 54 3.90 -7.13 8.75
CA GLN A 54 4.62 -6.00 8.18
C GLN A 54 6.05 -6.37 7.80
N ASN A 55 6.76 -7.14 8.63
CA ASN A 55 8.11 -7.60 8.33
C ASN A 55 8.15 -8.56 7.14
N ALA A 56 7.23 -9.54 7.11
CA ALA A 56 7.14 -10.51 6.01
C ALA A 56 6.82 -9.83 4.68
N LEU A 57 5.83 -8.94 4.66
CA LEU A 57 5.44 -8.16 3.49
C LEU A 57 6.54 -7.18 3.07
N SER A 58 7.20 -6.51 4.02
CA SER A 58 8.31 -5.59 3.73
C SER A 58 9.47 -6.32 3.03
N LYS A 59 9.84 -7.50 3.52
CA LYS A 59 10.89 -8.32 2.90
C LYS A 59 10.49 -8.82 1.51
N LEU A 60 9.23 -9.24 1.35
CA LEU A 60 8.70 -9.66 0.06
C LEU A 60 8.75 -8.52 -0.97
N LEU A 61 8.23 -7.34 -0.63
CA LEU A 61 8.27 -6.19 -1.54
C LEU A 61 9.70 -5.77 -1.85
N HIS A 62 10.59 -5.80 -0.87
CA HIS A 62 12.00 -5.47 -1.09
C HIS A 62 12.69 -6.45 -2.05
N ALA A 63 12.41 -7.75 -1.92
CA ALA A 63 12.94 -8.77 -2.83
C ALA A 63 12.39 -8.62 -4.26
N LEU A 64 11.10 -8.29 -4.40
CA LEU A 64 10.48 -8.01 -5.70
C LEU A 64 11.03 -6.73 -6.33
N GLN A 65 11.19 -5.66 -5.55
CA GLN A 65 11.73 -4.38 -6.00
C GLN A 65 13.21 -4.51 -6.41
N GLY A 66 13.98 -5.33 -5.70
CA GLY A 66 15.39 -5.59 -6.02
C GLY A 66 15.60 -6.46 -7.26
N GLY A 67 14.54 -7.01 -7.86
CA GLY A 67 14.64 -7.76 -9.10
C GLY A 67 14.74 -6.84 -10.32
N ASP A 68 15.62 -7.17 -11.27
CA ASP A 68 15.80 -6.40 -12.51
C ASP A 68 14.50 -6.26 -13.33
N ALA A 69 13.59 -7.22 -13.23
CA ALA A 69 12.26 -7.12 -13.84
C ALA A 69 11.48 -5.90 -13.32
N ALA A 70 11.61 -5.51 -12.05
CA ALA A 70 10.89 -4.37 -11.48
C ALA A 70 11.24 -3.05 -12.18
N PHE A 71 12.51 -2.87 -12.52
CA PHE A 71 13.04 -1.66 -13.19
C PHE A 71 12.66 -1.60 -14.67
N ASN A 72 12.35 -2.73 -15.29
CA ASN A 72 12.02 -2.82 -16.72
C ASN A 72 10.50 -2.89 -16.96
N LEU A 73 9.73 -3.36 -15.99
CA LEU A 73 8.27 -3.39 -16.05
C LEU A 73 7.69 -2.00 -15.83
N ARG A 74 6.78 -1.57 -16.72
CA ARG A 74 6.14 -0.26 -16.63
C ARG A 74 4.96 -0.31 -15.65
N SER A 75 4.81 0.74 -14.84
CA SER A 75 3.63 0.94 -14.01
C SER A 75 2.38 1.11 -14.90
N ARG A 76 1.23 0.64 -14.40
CA ARG A 76 -0.07 0.85 -15.05
C ARG A 76 -0.78 2.11 -14.56
N ILE A 77 -0.23 2.75 -13.53
CA ILE A 77 -0.93 3.77 -12.74
C ILE A 77 -0.18 5.11 -12.79
N ALA A 78 1.14 5.04 -12.84
CA ALA A 78 2.02 6.20 -12.91
C ALA A 78 2.94 6.11 -14.14
N ASP A 79 3.54 7.23 -14.53
CA ASP A 79 4.52 7.28 -15.63
C ASP A 79 5.92 6.87 -15.16
N GLN A 80 5.98 5.73 -14.47
CA GLN A 80 7.18 5.18 -13.83
C GLN A 80 7.21 3.66 -13.99
N ASN A 81 8.21 3.01 -13.40
CA ASN A 81 8.36 1.57 -13.38
C ASN A 81 7.74 0.94 -12.13
N VAL A 82 7.54 -0.38 -12.15
CA VAL A 82 6.91 -1.12 -11.06
C VAL A 82 7.74 -1.07 -9.78
N ASP A 83 9.06 -0.87 -9.87
CA ASP A 83 9.94 -0.64 -8.72
C ASP A 83 9.48 0.53 -7.83
N SER A 84 9.03 1.62 -8.46
CA SER A 84 8.58 2.83 -7.78
C SER A 84 7.22 2.60 -7.11
N ASP A 85 6.32 1.84 -7.76
CA ASP A 85 5.06 1.41 -7.17
C ASP A 85 5.29 0.51 -5.94
N LEU A 86 6.26 -0.41 -6.03
CA LEU A 86 6.66 -1.28 -4.92
C LEU A 86 7.27 -0.48 -3.75
N ALA A 87 8.06 0.55 -4.05
CA ALA A 87 8.62 1.45 -3.04
C ALA A 87 7.52 2.21 -2.27
N ASP A 88 6.48 2.65 -2.98
CA ASP A 88 5.33 3.31 -2.34
C ASP A 88 4.47 2.33 -1.53
N LEU A 89 4.29 1.09 -2.00
CA LEU A 89 3.69 0.02 -1.21
C LEU A 89 4.48 -0.26 0.08
N PHE A 90 5.81 -0.29 0.01
CA PHE A 90 6.67 -0.49 1.18
C PHE A 90 6.49 0.62 2.23
N LYS A 91 6.41 1.89 1.81
CA LYS A 91 6.12 3.01 2.72
C LYS A 91 4.78 2.83 3.42
N ARG A 92 3.75 2.35 2.71
CA ARG A 92 2.41 2.14 3.26
C ARG A 92 2.37 1.02 4.29
N ILE A 93 3.12 -0.07 4.07
CA ILE A 93 3.28 -1.14 5.06
C ILE A 93 3.85 -0.58 6.36
N ARG A 94 4.90 0.24 6.27
CA ARG A 94 5.53 0.87 7.46
C ARG A 94 4.61 1.84 8.18
N GLN A 95 3.64 2.43 7.48
CA GLN A 95 2.63 3.29 8.07
C GLN A 95 1.43 2.53 8.65
N GLY A 96 1.37 1.20 8.48
CA GLY A 96 0.22 0.38 8.92
C GLY A 96 -1.04 0.57 8.09
N HIS A 97 -0.95 1.23 6.93
CA HIS A 97 -2.11 1.50 6.06
C HIS A 97 -2.43 0.33 5.11
N LEU A 98 -1.55 -0.67 5.01
CA LEU A 98 -1.73 -1.82 4.12
C LEU A 98 -2.23 -3.03 4.91
N ARG A 99 -3.42 -3.52 4.57
CA ARG A 99 -3.97 -4.75 5.16
C ARG A 99 -3.34 -5.99 4.55
N TYR A 100 -3.10 -7.01 5.40
CA TYR A 100 -2.60 -8.31 4.96
C TYR A 100 -3.52 -8.98 3.94
N ASP A 101 -4.84 -8.79 4.05
CA ASP A 101 -5.85 -9.35 3.14
C ASP A 101 -5.59 -8.99 1.66
N HIS A 102 -5.09 -7.78 1.39
CA HIS A 102 -4.77 -7.36 0.02
C HIS A 102 -3.53 -8.06 -0.53
N CYS A 103 -2.59 -8.41 0.35
CA CYS A 103 -1.33 -9.05 0.00
C CYS A 103 -1.41 -10.57 0.01
N GLN A 104 -2.40 -11.15 0.70
CA GLN A 104 -2.58 -12.59 0.84
C GLN A 104 -2.53 -13.36 -0.50
N PRO A 105 -3.17 -12.89 -1.59
CA PRO A 105 -3.07 -13.58 -2.88
C PRO A 105 -1.64 -13.66 -3.43
N LEU A 106 -0.86 -12.59 -3.24
CA LEU A 106 0.55 -12.54 -3.65
C LEU A 106 1.39 -13.47 -2.79
N VAL A 107 1.18 -13.45 -1.46
CA VAL A 107 1.89 -14.31 -0.51
C VAL A 107 1.68 -15.79 -0.84
N ARG A 108 0.44 -16.20 -1.11
CA ARG A 108 0.11 -17.59 -1.49
C ARG A 108 0.81 -18.04 -2.76
N LEU A 109 0.94 -17.18 -3.78
CA LEU A 109 1.65 -17.50 -5.02
C LEU A 109 3.14 -17.73 -4.78
N VAL A 110 3.76 -16.93 -3.90
CA VAL A 110 5.17 -17.08 -3.55
C VAL A 110 5.40 -18.37 -2.75
N ILE A 111 4.53 -18.69 -1.79
CA ILE A 111 4.59 -19.95 -1.03
C ILE A 111 4.45 -21.16 -1.96
N GLN A 112 3.55 -21.08 -2.95
CA GLN A 112 3.34 -22.14 -3.94
C GLN A 112 4.44 -22.22 -5.01
N ASN A 113 5.43 -21.33 -4.95
CA ASN A 113 6.49 -21.20 -5.94
C ASN A 113 5.91 -21.11 -7.37
N ALA A 114 4.88 -20.27 -7.53
CA ALA A 114 4.20 -20.05 -8.79
C ALA A 114 5.15 -19.46 -9.84
N ALA A 115 4.73 -19.51 -11.11
CA ALA A 115 5.51 -18.90 -12.19
C ALA A 115 5.71 -17.40 -11.95
N ASP A 116 6.90 -16.88 -12.27
CA ASP A 116 7.22 -15.45 -12.13
C ASP A 116 6.18 -14.55 -12.82
N THR A 117 5.61 -15.00 -13.93
CA THR A 117 4.52 -14.29 -14.62
C THR A 117 3.28 -14.13 -13.76
N ASP A 118 2.92 -15.12 -12.96
CA ASP A 118 1.73 -15.05 -12.10
C ASP A 118 2.02 -14.21 -10.85
N ILE A 119 3.24 -14.25 -10.33
CA ILE A 119 3.71 -13.35 -9.26
C ILE A 119 3.60 -11.89 -9.73
N TRP A 120 4.15 -11.56 -10.91
CA TRP A 120 4.08 -10.20 -11.45
C TRP A 120 2.66 -9.74 -11.78
N LYS A 121 1.77 -10.63 -12.24
CA LYS A 121 0.33 -10.29 -12.37
C LYS A 121 -0.29 -9.93 -11.03
N ALA A 122 0.00 -10.70 -9.99
CA ALA A 122 -0.51 -10.42 -8.65
C ALA A 122 0.05 -9.10 -8.09
N VAL A 123 1.30 -8.73 -8.41
CA VAL A 123 1.85 -7.41 -8.10
C VAL A 123 1.04 -6.30 -8.78
N TYR A 124 0.75 -6.43 -10.08
CA TYR A 124 -0.09 -5.45 -10.77
C TYR A 124 -1.50 -5.34 -10.18
N ASP A 125 -2.12 -6.47 -9.85
CA ASP A 125 -3.43 -6.50 -9.21
C ASP A 125 -3.40 -5.87 -7.80
N LEU A 126 -2.33 -6.08 -7.03
CA LEU A 126 -2.13 -5.47 -5.72
C LEU A 126 -2.00 -3.95 -5.83
N VAL A 127 -1.12 -3.47 -6.71
CA VAL A 127 -0.91 -2.03 -6.96
C VAL A 127 -2.23 -1.37 -7.39
N ALA A 128 -2.96 -1.99 -8.33
CA ALA A 128 -4.27 -1.51 -8.76
C ALA A 128 -5.32 -1.49 -7.64
N THR A 129 -5.33 -2.51 -6.77
CA THR A 129 -6.26 -2.60 -5.64
C THR A 129 -5.99 -1.50 -4.63
N VAL A 130 -4.73 -1.30 -4.25
CA VAL A 130 -4.34 -0.27 -3.27
C VAL A 130 -4.66 1.13 -3.79
N THR A 131 -4.30 1.45 -5.04
CA THR A 131 -4.65 2.75 -5.63
C THR A 131 -6.15 2.95 -5.74
N ARG A 132 -6.93 1.92 -6.08
CA ARG A 132 -8.39 2.04 -6.13
C ARG A 132 -8.96 2.34 -4.75
N THR A 133 -8.51 1.63 -3.71
CA THR A 133 -8.93 1.87 -2.33
C THR A 133 -8.71 3.33 -1.94
N GLU A 134 -7.57 3.90 -2.29
CA GLU A 134 -7.30 5.33 -2.03
C GLU A 134 -8.25 6.27 -2.76
N ARG A 135 -8.51 6.02 -4.05
CA ARG A 135 -9.43 6.83 -4.84
C ARG A 135 -10.87 6.75 -4.31
N SER A 136 -11.23 5.64 -3.69
CA SER A 136 -12.56 5.42 -3.10
C SER A 136 -12.70 6.03 -1.71
N THR A 137 -11.62 6.26 -0.96
CA THR A 137 -11.65 7.12 0.22
C THR A 137 -11.77 8.58 -0.20
N PRO A 138 -12.87 9.29 0.14
CA PRO A 138 -12.93 10.73 -0.05
C PRO A 138 -11.72 11.36 0.66
N PRO A 139 -11.08 12.39 0.10
CA PRO A 139 -10.06 13.11 0.84
C PRO A 139 -10.66 13.54 2.18
N PRO A 140 -9.93 13.38 3.31
CA PRO A 140 -10.42 13.87 4.58
C PRO A 140 -10.75 15.34 4.37
N ARG A 141 -12.02 15.70 4.53
CA ARG A 141 -12.43 17.11 4.53
C ARG A 141 -11.54 17.77 5.57
N SER A 142 -10.60 18.60 5.12
CA SER A 142 -9.88 19.48 5.99
C SER A 142 -10.95 20.32 6.67
N TYR A 143 -11.28 19.99 7.91
CA TYR A 143 -12.07 20.86 8.76
C TYR A 143 -11.15 22.06 9.02
N LEU A 144 -11.14 23.00 8.06
CA LEU A 144 -10.66 24.33 8.29
C LEU A 144 -11.53 24.84 9.45
N SER A 145 -10.97 24.82 10.65
CA SER A 145 -11.53 25.50 11.80
C SER A 145 -11.82 26.91 11.35
N ILE A 146 -13.11 27.21 11.17
CA ILE A 146 -13.60 28.57 10.92
C ILE A 146 -13.11 29.36 12.12
N LEU A 147 -12.04 30.12 11.90
CA LEU A 147 -11.53 31.08 12.85
C LEU A 147 -12.66 32.10 13.00
N GLN A 148 -13.49 31.93 14.02
CA GLN A 148 -14.47 32.93 14.41
C GLN A 148 -13.68 34.18 14.81
N THR A 149 -13.48 35.08 13.85
CA THR A 149 -13.03 36.44 14.13
C THR A 149 -14.13 37.09 14.98
N PRO A 150 -13.84 37.55 16.22
CA PRO A 150 -14.76 38.40 16.94
C PRO A 150 -14.87 39.69 16.15
N ARG A 151 -16.05 39.97 15.59
CA ARG A 151 -16.33 41.23 14.91
C ARG A 151 -16.33 42.34 15.96
N SER A 152 -15.18 43.01 16.15
CA SER A 152 -15.13 44.29 16.85
C SER A 152 -15.97 45.30 16.05
N ARG A 153 -17.23 45.48 16.47
CA ARG A 153 -18.01 46.65 16.07
C ARG A 153 -17.61 47.79 17.00
N ASN A 154 -16.59 48.51 16.57
CA ASN A 154 -16.35 49.88 17.00
C ASN A 154 -17.46 50.75 16.39
N THR A 155 -18.31 51.32 17.25
CA THR A 155 -19.13 52.50 16.91
C THR A 155 -18.80 53.56 17.94
N GLY A 156 -17.72 54.30 17.67
CA GLY A 156 -17.60 55.67 18.15
C GLY A 156 -18.58 56.54 17.37
N SER A 157 -19.37 57.34 18.08
CA SER A 157 -19.45 58.79 17.87
C SER A 157 -20.48 59.38 18.85
N LEU A 158 -19.97 60.07 19.86
CA LEU A 158 -20.72 61.01 20.69
C LEU A 158 -20.85 62.31 19.90
N THR A 159 -22.04 62.65 19.42
CA THR A 159 -22.41 64.04 19.13
C THR A 159 -23.87 64.22 19.51
N ASN A 160 -24.12 64.76 20.71
CA ASN A 160 -25.33 65.54 20.92
C ASN A 160 -24.86 66.99 21.08
N LEU A 161 -25.11 67.78 20.04
CA LEU A 161 -24.82 69.19 19.96
C LEU A 161 -25.91 69.95 20.73
N LEU A 162 -25.49 70.99 21.43
CA LEU A 162 -26.31 71.95 22.18
C LEU A 162 -27.25 72.79 21.29
N GLU A 163 -28.28 73.33 21.94
CA GLU A 163 -29.11 74.50 21.60
C GLU A 163 -30.18 74.28 20.50
N LEU A 164 -31.45 74.66 20.69
CA LEU A 164 -31.98 75.91 21.24
C LEU A 164 -33.40 75.74 21.78
#